data_AF-B1I5Q8-F1
#
_entry.id   AF-B1I5Q8-F1
#
_cell.length_a   1.000
_cell.length_b   1.000
_cell.length_c   1.000
_cell.angle_alpha   90.00
_cell.angle_beta   90.00
_cell.angle_gamma   90.00
#
_symmetry.space_group_name_H-M   'P 1'
#
loop_
_entity.id
_entity.type
_entity.pdbx_description
1 polymer ?
#
loop_
_entity_poly.entity_id
_entity_poly.type
_entity_poly.pdbx_seq_one_letter_code
_entity_poly.pdbx_strand_id
1 'polypeptide(L)'
;MTEENNARHRDSEAPGIAKPVDSPEPLASGGRAPEPEAGFAGEPTPRQMDILVFLNLVGEADEGDIAYSLRLAPEELARVPAAFLDSPGEYVARRELEALARLGLVVGDGVTWELTGRGKDALQALERGQPHPKTS
;
A
#
# COMPACT_ATOMS: atom_id res chain seq x y z
N MET A 1 42.17 7.29 -40.43
CA MET A 1 43.43 6.72 -40.97
C MET A 1 44.34 6.56 -39.76
N THR A 2 44.72 5.41 -39.24
CA THR A 2 44.67 4.02 -39.71
C THR A 2 44.80 3.12 -38.47
N GLU A 3 44.18 1.95 -38.49
CA GLU A 3 44.42 0.85 -37.56
C GLU A 3 45.91 0.50 -37.46
N GLU A 4 46.40 0.07 -36.29
CA GLU A 4 47.43 -0.97 -36.26
C GLU A 4 47.18 -1.98 -35.14
N ASN A 5 46.84 -3.15 -35.64
CA ASN A 5 46.64 -4.45 -35.04
C ASN A 5 48.00 -5.08 -34.73
N ASN A 6 48.22 -5.65 -33.53
CA ASN A 6 49.04 -6.86 -33.48
C ASN A 6 48.69 -7.80 -32.31
N ALA A 7 48.78 -9.07 -32.62
CA ALA A 7 48.01 -10.15 -32.03
C ALA A 7 48.92 -11.15 -31.29
N ARG A 8 48.29 -11.89 -30.36
CA ARG A 8 48.55 -13.29 -29.96
C ARG A 8 49.86 -13.64 -29.25
N HIS A 9 49.71 -14.07 -28.00
CA HIS A 9 50.21 -15.39 -27.59
C HIS A 9 49.12 -16.10 -26.76
N ARG A 10 48.73 -17.29 -27.22
CA ARG A 10 47.89 -18.28 -26.53
C ARG A 10 48.79 -19.28 -25.82
N ASP A 11 48.12 -20.10 -24.99
CA ASP A 11 48.56 -21.36 -24.37
C ASP A 11 49.32 -21.17 -23.04
N SER A 12 49.10 -21.92 -21.97
CA SER A 12 48.15 -22.97 -21.60
C SER A 12 48.47 -23.27 -20.12
N GLU A 13 47.50 -23.27 -19.20
CA GLU A 13 47.50 -24.21 -18.04
C GLU A 13 46.24 -24.05 -17.19
N ALA A 14 45.33 -25.00 -17.33
CA ALA A 14 44.60 -25.59 -16.22
C ALA A 14 44.86 -27.11 -16.36
N PRO A 15 45.11 -27.89 -15.29
CA PRO A 15 44.12 -28.06 -14.23
C PRO A 15 44.70 -28.29 -12.82
N GLY A 16 44.01 -27.80 -11.79
CA GLY A 16 44.33 -28.11 -10.39
C GLY A 16 43.07 -28.18 -9.55
N ILE A 17 42.48 -29.37 -9.48
CA ILE A 17 41.31 -29.69 -8.64
C ILE A 17 41.74 -29.60 -7.17
N ALA A 18 41.36 -28.54 -6.48
CA ALA A 18 41.38 -28.48 -5.03
C ALA A 18 40.02 -28.92 -4.49
N LYS A 19 40.04 -29.91 -3.59
CA LYS A 19 38.86 -30.51 -2.95
C LYS A 19 38.06 -29.49 -2.11
N PRO A 20 36.74 -29.69 -1.94
CA PRO A 20 35.92 -28.84 -1.10
C PRO A 20 36.26 -29.11 0.37
N VAL A 21 36.59 -28.05 1.12
CA VAL A 21 36.68 -28.13 2.58
C VAL A 21 35.41 -27.53 3.17
N ASP A 22 34.97 -28.19 4.24
CA ASP A 22 33.71 -28.14 4.94
C ASP A 22 32.94 -26.82 5.01
N SER A 23 31.63 -26.99 4.87
CA SER A 23 30.55 -26.09 5.27
C SER A 23 30.79 -25.43 6.62
N PRO A 24 30.66 -24.09 6.72
CA PRO A 24 30.11 -23.50 7.92
C PRO A 24 28.58 -23.60 7.87
N GLU A 25 28.01 -24.07 8.98
CA GLU A 25 26.58 -24.21 9.26
C GLU A 25 25.74 -22.99 8.81
N PRO A 26 24.47 -23.19 8.45
CA PRO A 26 23.56 -22.08 8.28
C PRO A 26 23.43 -21.38 9.63
N LEU A 27 23.98 -20.17 9.75
CA LEU A 27 23.57 -19.24 10.79
C LEU A 27 22.07 -19.01 10.58
N ALA A 28 21.27 -19.71 11.37
CA ALA A 28 19.88 -19.42 11.63
C ALA A 28 19.80 -18.06 12.33
N SER A 29 20.09 -16.98 11.59
CA SER A 29 19.62 -15.66 11.94
C SER A 29 18.15 -15.64 11.54
N GLY A 30 17.30 -15.91 12.52
CA GLY A 30 15.87 -15.64 12.49
C GLY A 30 15.59 -14.15 12.30
N GLY A 31 15.99 -13.60 11.16
CA GLY A 31 15.37 -12.43 10.59
C GLY A 31 13.98 -12.87 10.18
N ARG A 32 13.03 -12.77 11.12
CA ARG A 32 11.61 -12.78 10.84
C ARG A 32 11.44 -11.86 9.63
N ALA A 33 11.16 -12.43 8.45
CA ALA A 33 10.52 -11.67 7.39
C ALA A 33 9.39 -10.89 8.08
N PRO A 34 9.21 -9.58 7.82
CA PRO A 34 8.09 -8.87 8.41
C PRO A 34 6.88 -9.77 8.20
N GLU A 35 6.31 -10.22 9.31
CA GLU A 35 5.14 -11.08 9.22
C GLU A 35 4.17 -10.35 8.30
N PRO A 36 3.50 -11.05 7.37
CA PRO A 36 2.40 -10.43 6.67
C PRO A 36 1.45 -9.92 7.75
N GLU A 37 1.45 -8.61 7.98
CA GLU A 37 0.57 -7.99 8.95
C GLU A 37 -0.82 -8.49 8.62
N ALA A 38 -1.48 -9.01 9.65
CA ALA A 38 -2.74 -9.73 9.61
C ALA A 38 -3.61 -9.43 8.37
N GLY A 39 -3.84 -10.47 7.57
CA GLY A 39 -4.75 -10.57 6.43
C GLY A 39 -5.44 -9.29 5.94
N PHE A 40 -4.98 -8.74 4.82
CA PHE A 40 -5.77 -7.79 4.01
C PHE A 40 -6.85 -8.50 3.18
N ALA A 41 -7.63 -9.34 3.85
CA ALA A 41 -8.95 -9.78 3.43
C ALA A 41 -9.97 -9.17 4.40
N GLY A 42 -9.91 -7.85 4.57
CA GLY A 42 -10.75 -7.11 5.51
C GLY A 42 -11.82 -6.34 4.75
N GLU A 43 -13.06 -6.43 5.22
CA GLU A 43 -14.10 -5.46 4.89
C GLU A 43 -13.64 -4.05 5.30
N PRO A 44 -14.04 -2.99 4.57
CA PRO A 44 -13.68 -1.63 4.95
C PRO A 44 -14.15 -1.29 6.36
N THR A 45 -13.35 -0.56 7.11
CA THR A 45 -13.74 -0.05 8.43
C THR A 45 -14.89 0.96 8.30
N PRO A 46 -15.63 1.29 9.37
CA PRO A 46 -16.66 2.32 9.32
C PRO A 46 -16.14 3.68 8.80
N ARG A 47 -14.94 4.09 9.23
CA ARG A 47 -14.29 5.31 8.72
C ARG A 47 -14.01 5.22 7.22
N GLN A 48 -13.49 4.09 6.77
CA GLN A 48 -13.24 3.85 5.35
C GLN A 48 -14.53 3.85 4.55
N MET A 49 -15.63 3.34 5.12
CA MET A 49 -16.95 3.43 4.49
C MET A 49 -17.42 4.88 4.36
N ASP A 50 -17.21 5.71 5.37
CA ASP A 50 -17.53 7.14 5.30
C ASP A 50 -16.76 7.83 4.16
N ILE A 51 -15.47 7.50 3.98
CA ILE A 51 -14.65 8.00 2.87
C ILE A 51 -15.20 7.52 1.52
N LEU A 52 -15.58 6.26 1.39
CA LEU A 52 -16.17 5.73 0.16
C LEU A 52 -17.50 6.44 -0.17
N VAL A 53 -18.35 6.67 0.84
CA VAL A 53 -19.59 7.43 0.68
C VAL A 53 -19.30 8.87 0.25
N PHE A 54 -18.32 9.53 0.88
CA PHE A 54 -17.90 10.88 0.51
C PHE A 54 -17.51 10.96 -0.97
N LEU A 55 -16.61 10.07 -1.43
CA LEU A 55 -16.17 10.02 -2.82
C LEU A 55 -17.32 9.66 -3.79
N ASN A 56 -18.30 8.89 -3.35
CA ASN A 56 -19.49 8.61 -4.17
C ASN A 56 -20.36 9.85 -4.40
N LEU A 57 -20.43 10.73 -3.40
CA LEU A 57 -21.26 11.95 -3.44
C LEU A 57 -20.55 13.11 -4.13
N VAL A 58 -19.26 13.30 -3.85
CA VAL A 58 -18.47 14.44 -4.31
C VAL A 58 -17.77 14.14 -5.63
N GLY A 59 -17.43 12.87 -5.89
CA GLY A 59 -16.59 12.46 -6.99
C GLY A 59 -15.12 12.41 -6.60
N GLU A 60 -14.25 12.76 -7.54
CA GLU A 60 -12.80 12.88 -7.33
C GLU A 60 -12.50 13.99 -6.30
N ALA A 61 -11.65 13.71 -5.32
CA ALA A 61 -11.30 14.64 -4.25
C ALA A 61 -9.86 14.47 -3.77
N ASP A 62 -9.28 15.51 -3.21
CA ASP A 62 -7.95 15.43 -2.57
C ASP A 62 -8.03 15.00 -1.10
N GLU A 63 -6.86 14.79 -0.47
CA GLU A 63 -6.78 14.35 0.92
C GLU A 63 -7.27 15.40 1.92
N GLY A 64 -7.19 16.68 1.57
CA GLY A 64 -7.67 17.78 2.41
C GLY A 64 -9.19 17.80 2.46
N ASP A 65 -9.84 17.70 1.30
CA ASP A 65 -11.29 17.57 1.17
C ASP A 65 -11.83 16.41 2.01
N ILE A 66 -11.15 15.26 1.94
CA ILE A 66 -11.52 14.07 2.69
C ILE A 66 -11.25 14.29 4.19
N ALA A 67 -10.12 14.88 4.56
CA ALA A 67 -9.77 15.15 5.95
C ALA A 67 -10.80 16.02 6.66
N TYR A 68 -11.43 16.98 5.97
CA TYR A 68 -12.52 17.78 6.53
C TYR A 68 -13.74 16.96 6.96
N SER A 69 -13.96 15.79 6.35
CA SER A 69 -15.04 14.88 6.72
C SER A 69 -14.70 13.96 7.90
N LEU A 70 -13.41 13.85 8.26
CA LEU A 70 -12.95 12.90 9.27
C LEU A 70 -13.06 13.46 10.68
N ARG A 71 -13.56 12.62 11.59
CA ARG A 71 -13.45 12.87 13.03
C ARG A 71 -12.24 12.12 13.58
N LEU A 72 -11.29 12.84 14.17
CA LEU A 72 -10.11 12.25 14.80
C LEU A 72 -10.21 12.33 16.31
N ALA A 73 -10.05 11.19 16.97
CA ALA A 73 -9.94 11.12 18.42
C ALA A 73 -8.53 11.57 18.88
N PRO A 74 -8.37 12.06 20.12
CA PRO A 74 -7.08 12.47 20.66
C PRO A 74 -6.00 11.38 20.59
N GLU A 75 -6.38 10.12 20.78
CA GLU A 75 -5.47 8.97 20.72
C GLU A 75 -4.96 8.68 19.31
N GLU A 76 -5.75 9.03 18.29
CA GLU A 76 -5.35 8.92 16.89
C GLU A 76 -4.36 10.02 16.53
N LEU A 77 -4.63 11.25 16.99
CA LEU A 77 -3.70 12.38 16.84
C LEU A 77 -2.35 12.08 17.50
N ALA A 78 -2.34 11.42 18.66
CA ALA A 78 -1.10 11.05 19.35
C ALA A 78 -0.23 10.03 18.56
N ARG A 79 -0.80 9.33 17.57
CA ARG A 79 -0.08 8.38 16.70
C ARG A 79 0.42 9.02 15.41
N VAL A 80 0.05 10.27 15.13
CA VAL A 80 0.52 10.99 13.95
C VAL A 80 2.02 11.28 14.12
N PRO A 81 2.87 10.94 13.13
CA PRO A 81 4.28 11.25 13.20
C PRO A 81 4.52 12.77 13.27
N ALA A 82 5.55 13.19 14.00
CA ALA A 82 5.85 14.61 14.22
C ALA A 82 5.94 15.45 12.93
N ALA A 83 6.39 14.84 11.83
CA ALA A 83 6.49 15.48 10.52
C ALA A 83 5.15 15.87 9.88
N PHE A 84 4.01 15.39 10.41
CA PHE A 84 2.67 15.62 9.88
C PHE A 84 1.74 16.32 10.87
N LEU A 85 2.27 16.92 11.93
CA LEU A 85 1.47 17.61 12.95
C LEU A 85 0.78 18.88 12.45
N ASP A 86 1.27 19.47 11.35
CA ASP A 86 0.64 20.63 10.71
C ASP A 86 -0.64 20.25 9.93
N SER A 87 -0.73 19.00 9.46
CA SER A 87 -1.89 18.47 8.73
C SER A 87 -2.22 17.02 9.13
N PRO A 88 -2.56 16.77 10.41
CA PRO A 88 -2.79 15.41 10.91
C PRO A 88 -4.01 14.75 10.24
N GLY A 89 -5.01 15.55 9.87
CA GLY A 89 -6.18 15.12 9.11
C GLY A 89 -5.82 14.50 7.77
N GLU A 90 -5.03 15.21 6.97
CA GLU A 90 -4.56 14.76 5.65
C GLU A 90 -3.70 13.50 5.77
N TYR A 91 -2.82 13.45 6.77
CA TYR A 91 -2.04 12.24 7.03
C TYR A 91 -2.94 11.03 7.29
N VAL A 92 -3.96 11.17 8.16
CA VAL A 92 -4.89 10.07 8.43
C VAL A 92 -5.71 9.74 7.17
N ALA A 93 -6.22 10.73 6.45
CA ALA A 93 -6.96 10.53 5.20
C ALA A 93 -6.13 9.73 4.18
N ARG A 94 -4.87 10.12 3.96
CA ARG A 94 -3.92 9.39 3.10
C ARG A 94 -3.78 7.94 3.51
N ARG A 95 -3.58 7.67 4.81
CA ARG A 95 -3.42 6.29 5.32
C ARG A 95 -4.65 5.43 5.05
N GLU A 96 -5.84 6.00 5.19
CA GLU A 96 -7.09 5.30 4.91
C GLU A 96 -7.30 5.09 3.40
N LEU A 97 -6.97 6.08 2.57
CA LEU A 97 -7.04 5.98 1.11
C LEU A 97 -6.06 4.94 0.56
N GLU A 98 -4.84 4.90 1.07
CA GLU A 98 -3.86 3.86 0.76
C GLU A 98 -4.40 2.47 1.14
N ALA A 99 -5.09 2.34 2.27
CA ALA A 99 -5.71 1.07 2.67
C ALA A 99 -6.85 0.67 1.73
N LEU A 100 -7.74 1.60 1.40
CA LEU A 100 -8.82 1.39 0.43
C LEU A 100 -8.30 1.08 -0.98
N ALA A 101 -7.18 1.67 -1.39
CA ALA A 101 -6.53 1.40 -2.66
C ALA A 101 -5.95 -0.01 -2.71
N ARG A 102 -5.36 -0.49 -1.60
CA ARG A 102 -4.93 -1.90 -1.46
C ARG A 102 -6.12 -2.86 -1.57
N LEU A 103 -7.31 -2.46 -1.14
CA LEU A 103 -8.55 -3.22 -1.34
C LEU A 103 -9.13 -3.09 -2.76
N GLY A 104 -8.56 -2.23 -3.60
CA GLY A 104 -9.03 -1.95 -4.95
C GLY A 104 -10.39 -1.24 -4.99
N LEU A 105 -10.71 -0.46 -3.97
CA LEU A 105 -11.98 0.27 -3.86
C LEU A 105 -11.85 1.71 -4.35
N VAL A 106 -10.69 2.32 -4.15
CA VAL A 106 -10.33 3.64 -4.69
C VAL A 106 -9.06 3.55 -5.54
N VAL A 107 -8.85 4.56 -6.37
CA VAL A 107 -7.61 4.80 -7.11
C VAL A 107 -7.22 6.26 -6.91
N GLY A 108 -5.92 6.56 -6.92
CA GLY A 108 -5.43 7.93 -6.89
C GLY A 108 -4.22 8.10 -7.79
N ASP A 109 -4.00 9.33 -8.23
CA ASP A 109 -2.88 9.73 -9.10
C ASP A 109 -1.73 10.40 -8.33
N GLY A 110 -1.87 10.50 -7.00
CA GLY A 110 -0.94 11.17 -6.09
C GLY A 110 -1.37 12.58 -5.69
N VAL A 111 -2.44 13.11 -6.30
CA VAL A 111 -3.05 14.39 -5.95
C VAL A 111 -4.49 14.17 -5.50
N THR A 112 -5.25 13.43 -6.31
CA THR A 112 -6.67 13.17 -6.08
C THR A 112 -6.96 11.69 -6.00
N TRP A 113 -8.14 11.38 -5.48
CA TRP A 113 -8.64 10.04 -5.27
C TRP A 113 -10.08 9.92 -5.74
N GLU A 114 -10.42 8.79 -6.36
CA GLU A 114 -11.78 8.50 -6.83
C GLU A 114 -12.18 7.04 -6.59
N LEU A 115 -13.50 6.78 -6.63
CA LEU A 115 -14.03 5.42 -6.55
C LEU A 115 -13.77 4.63 -7.83
N THR A 116 -13.27 3.41 -7.66
CA THR A 116 -13.29 2.40 -8.72
C THR A 116 -14.72 1.87 -8.94
N GLY A 117 -14.94 1.15 -10.05
CA GLY A 117 -16.19 0.40 -10.26
C GLY A 117 -16.50 -0.57 -9.10
N ARG A 118 -15.48 -1.27 -8.59
CA ARG A 118 -15.60 -2.17 -7.43
C ARG A 118 -16.02 -1.43 -6.16
N GLY A 119 -15.47 -0.23 -5.94
CA GLY A 119 -15.86 0.64 -4.82
C GLY A 119 -17.34 1.02 -4.86
N LYS A 120 -17.84 1.39 -6.04
CA LYS A 120 -19.27 1.68 -6.26
C LYS A 120 -20.16 0.47 -6.02
N ASP A 121 -19.75 -0.71 -6.51
CA ASP A 121 -20.49 -1.95 -6.31
C ASP A 121 -20.55 -2.34 -4.82
N ALA A 122 -19.46 -2.14 -4.08
CA ALA A 122 -19.40 -2.41 -2.64
C ALA A 122 -20.39 -1.53 -1.85
N LEU A 123 -20.52 -0.26 -2.20
CA LEU A 123 -21.51 0.64 -1.60
C LEU A 123 -22.96 0.19 -1.89
N GLN A 124 -23.25 -0.16 -3.16
CA GLN A 124 -24.59 -0.64 -3.53
C GLN A 124 -24.96 -1.95 -2.84
N ALA A 125 -24.00 -2.85 -2.62
CA ALA A 125 -24.24 -4.09 -1.90
C ALA A 125 -24.68 -3.83 -0.45
N LEU A 126 -24.11 -2.82 0.20
CA LEU A 126 -24.48 -2.42 1.56
C LEU A 126 -25.89 -1.81 1.60
N GLU A 127 -26.25 -0.96 0.64
CA GLU A 127 -27.61 -0.38 0.55
C GLU A 127 -28.68 -1.47 0.38
N ARG A 128 -28.42 -2.49 -0.45
CA ARG A 128 -29.35 -3.62 -0.66
C ARG A 128 -29.44 -4.56 0.55
N GLY A 129 -28.41 -4.59 1.39
CA GLY A 129 -28.37 -5.40 2.60
C GLY A 129 -29.04 -4.74 3.82
N GLN A 130 -29.33 -3.44 3.77
CA GLN A 130 -30.07 -2.76 4.83
C GLN A 130 -31.58 -3.06 4.70
N PRO A 131 -32.24 -3.55 5.76
CA PRO A 131 -33.68 -3.71 5.75
C PRO A 131 -34.32 -2.33 5.62
N HIS A 132 -34.97 -2.06 4.48
CA HIS A 132 -35.80 -0.87 4.35
C HIS A 132 -36.86 -0.88 5.46
N PRO A 133 -37.00 0.20 6.26
CA PRO A 133 -38.09 0.30 7.21
C PRO A 133 -39.40 0.24 6.41
N LYS A 134 -40.20 -0.80 6.67
CA LYS A 134 -41.57 -0.87 6.14
C LYS A 134 -42.31 0.34 6.69
N THR A 135 -42.61 1.28 5.81
CA THR A 135 -43.60 2.33 6.08
C THR A 135 -44.95 1.63 6.22
N SER A 136 -45.39 1.46 7.46
CA SER A 136 -46.80 1.16 7.80
C SER A 136 -47.62 2.43 7.76
#